data_AF-A0A7V5YZ27-F1
#
_entry.id   AF-A0A7V5YZ27-F1
#
_cell.length_a   1.000
_cell.length_b   1.000
_cell.length_c   1.000
_cell.angle_alpha   90.00
_cell.angle_beta   90.00
_cell.angle_gamma   90.00
#
_symmetry.space_group_name_H-M   'P 1'
#
loop_
_entity.id
_entity.type
_entity.pdbx_description
1 polymer ?
#
loop_
_entity_poly.entity_id
_entity_poly.type
_entity_poly.pdbx_seq_one_letter_code
_entity_poly.pdbx_strand_id
1 'polypeptide(L)' 'MDGAGFARAYHEGPGPHAPIIVFTAGRNPGDAAAQTQAIGYLTKPFELDRLLALVAKAVGGPAPA' A
#
# COMPACT_ATOMS: atom_id res chain seq x y z
N MET A 1 -7.98 -12.75 9.32
CA MET A 1 -6.90 -11.76 9.39
C MET A 1 -7.28 -10.60 8.49
N ASP A 2 -7.16 -9.37 8.97
CA ASP A 2 -7.42 -8.14 8.22
C ASP A 2 -6.10 -7.56 7.66
N GLY A 3 -6.18 -6.43 6.92
CA GLY A 3 -4.99 -5.81 6.33
C GLY A 3 -3.97 -5.34 7.35
N ALA A 4 -4.42 -4.80 8.49
CA ALA A 4 -3.54 -4.38 9.58
C ALA A 4 -2.84 -5.58 10.25
N GLY A 5 -3.57 -6.66 10.54
CA GLY A 5 -3.02 -7.89 11.08
C GLY A 5 -2.03 -8.55 10.12
N PHE A 6 -2.29 -8.50 8.81
CA PHE A 6 -1.33 -8.95 7.80
C PHE A 6 -0.05 -8.12 7.82
N ALA A 7 -0.15 -6.79 7.75
CA ALA A 7 1.02 -5.91 7.72
C ALA A 7 1.91 -6.09 8.96
N ARG A 8 1.30 -6.23 10.14
CA ARG A 8 2.04 -6.53 11.38
C ARG A 8 2.80 -7.85 11.28
N ALA A 9 2.11 -8.94 10.96
CA ALA A 9 2.72 -10.27 10.84
C ALA A 9 3.81 -10.30 9.75
N TYR A 10 3.60 -9.56 8.66
CA TYR A 10 4.56 -9.42 7.58
C TYR A 10 5.85 -8.76 8.06
N HIS A 11 5.77 -7.65 8.81
CA HIS A 11 6.92 -6.94 9.34
C HIS A 11 7.64 -7.68 10.48
N GLU A 12 6.94 -8.49 11.26
CA GLU A 12 7.53 -9.33 12.31
C GLU A 12 8.32 -10.54 11.73
N GLY A 13 8.03 -10.93 10.49
CA GLY A 13 8.73 -12.02 9.80
C GLY A 13 10.13 -11.63 9.29
N PRO A 14 10.98 -12.61 8.95
CA PRO A 14 12.31 -12.36 8.38
C PRO A 14 12.21 -11.59 7.05
N GLY A 15 13.06 -10.57 6.89
CA GLY A 15 13.14 -9.76 5.67
C GLY A 15 13.95 -10.40 4.54
N PRO A 16 14.09 -9.71 3.39
CA PRO A 16 13.61 -8.35 3.12
C PRO A 16 12.10 -8.29 2.83
N HIS A 17 11.46 -7.18 3.23
CA HIS A 17 10.03 -6.93 3.02
C HIS A 17 9.79 -6.13 1.73
N ALA A 18 8.82 -6.55 0.93
CA ALA A 18 8.28 -5.81 -0.20
C ALA A 18 7.44 -4.61 0.30
N PRO A 19 7.38 -3.50 -0.46
CA PRO A 19 6.53 -2.36 -0.13
C PRO A 19 5.04 -2.73 -0.14
N ILE A 20 4.29 -2.23 0.85
CA ILE A 20 2.83 -2.43 0.93
C ILE A 20 2.10 -1.24 0.31
N ILE A 21 1.08 -1.52 -0.50
CA ILE A 21 0.08 -0.54 -0.97
C ILE A 21 -1.29 -0.97 -0.46
N VAL A 22 -1.98 -0.09 0.27
CA VAL A 22 -3.31 -0.39 0.85
C VAL A 22 -4.42 -0.10 -0.15
N PHE A 23 -5.38 -1.01 -0.27
CA PHE A 23 -6.64 -0.78 -0.99
C PHE A 23 -7.77 -0.71 0.02
N THR A 24 -8.48 0.40 0.09
CA THR A 24 -9.49 0.64 1.13
C THR A 24 -10.82 1.12 0.56
N ALA A 25 -11.92 0.72 1.19
CA ALA A 25 -13.26 1.27 0.95
C ALA A 25 -13.68 2.28 2.03
N GLY A 26 -12.79 2.54 3.00
CA GLY A 26 -13.08 3.34 4.19
C GLY A 26 -12.96 4.84 3.97
N ARG A 27 -13.66 5.61 4.83
CA ARG A 27 -13.68 7.09 4.80
C ARG A 27 -12.37 7.72 5.29
N ASN A 28 -11.54 6.97 6.02
CA ASN A 28 -10.25 7.45 6.52
C ASN A 28 -9.07 6.60 6.01
N PRO A 29 -8.67 6.77 4.74
CA PRO A 29 -7.64 5.95 4.12
C PRO A 29 -6.22 6.23 4.65
N GLY A 30 -5.98 7.43 5.20
CA GLY A 30 -4.70 7.80 5.81
C GLY A 30 -4.38 6.96 7.04
N ASP A 31 -5.35 6.73 7.92
CA ASP A 31 -5.18 5.91 9.11
C ASP A 31 -4.83 4.46 8.76
N ALA A 32 -5.49 3.90 7.75
CA ALA A 32 -5.23 2.54 7.28
C ALA A 32 -3.81 2.40 6.70
N ALA A 33 -3.34 3.40 5.96
CA ALA A 33 -1.96 3.43 5.45
C ALA A 33 -0.93 3.56 6.58
N ALA A 34 -1.19 4.41 7.57
CA ALA A 34 -0.30 4.60 8.71
C ALA A 34 -0.14 3.32 9.55
N GLN A 35 -1.25 2.61 9.82
CA GLN A 35 -1.25 1.37 10.59
C GLN A 35 -0.52 0.20 9.92
N THR A 36 -0.34 0.26 8.60
CA THR A 36 0.24 -0.83 7.80
C THR A 36 1.67 -0.52 7.32
N GLN A 37 2.22 0.65 7.69
CA GLN A 37 3.49 1.16 7.16
C GLN A 37 3.53 1.16 5.62
N ALA A 38 2.37 1.32 4.98
CA ALA A 38 2.25 1.30 3.54
C ALA A 38 2.89 2.53 2.89
N ILE A 39 3.46 2.36 1.71
CA ILE A 39 4.08 3.44 0.92
C ILE A 39 3.04 4.34 0.23
N GLY A 40 1.77 3.93 0.28
CA GLY A 40 0.61 4.64 -0.27
C GLY A 40 -0.68 3.81 -0.14
N TYR A 41 -1.79 4.41 -0.55
CA TYR A 41 -3.11 3.77 -0.55
C TYR A 41 -3.93 4.13 -1.80
N LEU A 42 -4.95 3.32 -2.06
CA LEU A 42 -5.97 3.53 -3.08
C LEU A 42 -7.36 3.36 -2.46
N THR A 43 -8.19 4.39 -2.55
CA THR A 43 -9.61 4.33 -2.19
C THR A 43 -10.38 3.69 -3.33
N LYS A 44 -11.31 2.75 -3.04
CA LYS A 44 -12.16 2.13 -4.06
C LYS A 44 -13.41 2.96 -4.35
N PRO A 45 -13.85 3.10 -5.61
CA PRO A 45 -13.11 2.73 -6.83
C PRO A 45 -11.89 3.64 -7.03
N PHE A 46 -10.86 3.13 -7.70
CA PHE A 46 -9.60 3.84 -7.95
C PHE A 46 -9.28 3.90 -9.44
N GLU A 47 -8.49 4.90 -9.82
CA GLU A 47 -7.95 5.06 -11.17
C GLU A 47 -6.71 4.18 -11.39
N LEU A 48 -6.60 3.55 -12.55
CA LEU A 48 -5.47 2.67 -12.90
C LEU A 48 -4.13 3.41 -12.87
N ASP A 49 -4.11 4.66 -13.35
CA ASP A 49 -2.90 5.48 -13.36
C ASP A 49 -2.37 5.75 -11.95
N ARG A 50 -3.26 5.83 -10.95
CA ARG A 50 -2.86 5.96 -9.55
C ARG A 50 -2.22 4.68 -9.01
N LEU A 51 -2.73 3.51 -9.41
CA LEU A 51 -2.07 2.25 -9.08
C LEU A 51 -0.68 2.16 -9.73
N LEU A 52 -0.59 2.44 -11.02
CA LEU A 52 0.66 2.37 -11.77
C LEU A 52 1.73 3.33 -11.20
N ALA A 53 1.35 4.54 -10.81
CA ALA A 53 2.25 5.47 -10.14
C ALA A 53 2.78 4.96 -8.80
N LEU A 54 1.95 4.31 -7.99
CA LEU A 54 2.38 3.71 -6.71
C LEU A 54 3.31 2.52 -6.92
N VAL A 55 3.03 1.68 -7.92
CA VAL A 55 3.88 0.54 -8.28
C VAL A 55 5.24 1.02 -8.79
N ALA A 56 5.27 2.02 -9.69
CA ALA A 56 6.49 2.63 -10.18
C ALA A 56 7.37 3.15 -9.02
N LYS A 57 6.76 3.86 -8.06
CA LYS A 57 7.43 4.29 -6.83
C LYS A 57 7.99 3.12 -6.01
N ALA A 58 7.25 2.01 -5.89
CA ALA A 58 7.65 0.84 -5.12
C ALA A 58 8.89 0.14 -5.68
N VAL A 59 9.02 0.10 -7.01
CA VAL A 59 10.11 -0.60 -7.71
C VAL A 59 11.26 0.33 -8.12
N GLY A 60 11.18 1.63 -7.79
CA GLY A 60 12.16 2.63 -8.20
C GLY A 60 12.14 2.97 -9.70
N GLY A 61 11.03 2.68 -10.38
CA GLY A 61 10.83 2.98 -11.81
C GLY A 61 10.30 4.40 -12.05
N PRO A 62 10.42 4.92 -13.29
CA PRO A 62 9.82 6.20 -13.66
C PRO A 62 8.29 6.12 -13.56
N ALA A 63 7.65 7.21 -13.13
CA ALA A 63 6.19 7.29 -13.14
C ALA A 63 5.64 7.17 -14.58
N PRO A 64 4.48 6.51 -14.77
CA PRO A 64 3.82 6.47 -16.07
C PRO A 64 3.47 7.89 -16.55
N ALA A 65 3.52 8.09 -17.87
CA ALA A 65 3.26 9.36 -18.55
C ALA A 65 1.78 9.77 -18.49
#